data_AF-A0A2E1P7E6-F1
#
_entry.id   AF-A0A2E1P7E6-F1
#
_cell.length_a   1.000
_cell.length_b   1.000
_cell.length_c   1.000
_cell.angle_alpha   90.00
_cell.angle_beta   90.00
_cell.angle_gamma   90.00
#
_symmetry.space_group_name_H-M   'P 1'
#
loop_
_entity.id
_entity.type
_entity.pdbx_description
1 polymer ?
#
loop_
_entity_poly.entity_id
_entity_poly.type
_entity_poly.pdbx_seq_one_letter_code
_entity_poly.pdbx_strand_id
1 'polypeptide(L)' 'MKIFIKNQNSAERLVRFIVSLFLIPAPLIFGVNPFSVAQSIVGGILLFNAFSGMCVIYRIFGANTCET' A
#
# COMPACT_ATOMS: atom_id res chain seq x y z
N MET A 1 13.16 -1.02 20.09
CA MET A 1 11.74 -1.07 19.67
C MET A 1 11.68 -1.62 18.25
N LYS A 2 10.92 -2.69 17.97
CA LYS A 2 10.75 -3.18 16.59
C LYS A 2 9.98 -2.13 15.80
N ILE A 3 10.67 -1.35 14.97
CA ILE A 3 10.08 -0.26 14.17
C ILE A 3 9.18 -0.83 13.07
N PHE A 4 9.45 -2.07 12.62
CA PHE A 4 8.67 -2.79 11.62
C PHE A 4 8.07 -4.07 12.22
N ILE A 5 6.90 -3.93 12.86
CA ILE A 5 6.08 -5.08 13.27
C ILE A 5 5.22 -5.47 12.06
N LYS A 6 5.48 -6.66 11.51
CA LYS A 6 4.71 -7.22 10.39
C LYS A 6 3.34 -7.62 10.91
N ASN A 7 2.30 -7.00 10.37
CA ASN A 7 0.91 -7.19 10.80
C ASN A 7 -0.01 -7.65 9.65
N GLN A 8 0.62 -7.91 8.50
CA GLN A 8 -0.04 -8.13 7.23
C GLN A 8 0.52 -9.40 6.58
N ASN A 9 -0.37 -10.29 6.13
CA ASN A 9 0.03 -11.52 5.43
C ASN A 9 0.74 -11.20 4.09
N SER A 10 1.58 -12.13 3.63
CA SER A 10 2.32 -12.04 2.37
C SER A 10 1.39 -11.89 1.16
N ALA A 11 0.20 -12.49 1.17
CA ALA A 11 -0.80 -12.36 0.11
C ALA A 11 -1.35 -10.92 0.01
N GLU A 12 -1.79 -10.33 1.11
CA GLU A 12 -2.27 -8.95 1.14
C GLU A 12 -1.15 -7.96 0.75
N ARG A 13 0.09 -8.27 1.13
CA ARG A 13 1.27 -7.48 0.76
C ARG A 13 1.50 -7.49 -0.75
N LEU A 14 1.35 -8.66 -1.36
CA LEU A 14 1.45 -8.84 -2.81
C LEU A 14 0.34 -8.09 -3.55
N VAL A 15 -0.92 -8.17 -3.08
CA VAL A 15 -2.04 -7.43 -3.70
C VAL A 15 -1.78 -5.93 -3.67
N ARG A 16 -1.40 -5.36 -2.51
CA ARG A 16 -1.10 -3.92 -2.41
C ARG A 16 0.07 -3.50 -3.30
N PHE A 17 1.09 -4.34 -3.44
CA PHE A 17 2.20 -4.12 -4.36
C PHE A 17 1.74 -4.10 -5.83
N ILE A 18 0.99 -5.11 -6.25
CA ILE A 18 0.45 -5.21 -7.62
C ILE A 18 -0.43 -3.99 -7.93
N VAL A 19 -1.36 -3.66 -7.04
CA VAL A 19 -2.25 -2.50 -7.21
C VAL A 19 -1.44 -1.20 -7.31
N SER A 20 -0.42 -1.00 -6.45
CA SER A 20 0.43 0.19 -6.52
C SER A 20 1.17 0.33 -7.87
N LEU A 21 1.56 -0.79 -8.48
CA LEU A 21 2.27 -0.80 -9.77
C LEU A 21 1.39 -0.27 -10.91
N PHE A 22 0.06 -0.44 -10.82
CA PHE A 22 -0.89 0.10 -11.79
C PHE A 22 -1.29 1.55 -11.51
N LEU A 23 -1.37 1.95 -10.23
CA LEU A 23 -1.78 3.31 -9.86
C LEU A 23 -0.66 4.36 -10.00
N ILE A 24 0.60 4.01 -9.70
CA ILE A 24 1.73 4.94 -9.79
C ILE A 24 1.92 5.54 -11.21
N PRO A 25 1.86 4.77 -12.31
CA PRO A 25 2.06 5.30 -13.66
C PRO A 25 0.82 5.99 -14.25
N ALA A 26 -0.30 6.09 -13.52
CA ALA A 26 -1.51 6.76 -13.98
C ALA A 26 -1.28 8.17 -14.60
N PRO A 27 -0.51 9.09 -14.00
CA PRO A 27 -0.24 10.40 -14.60
C PRO A 27 0.63 10.34 -15.86
N LEU A 28 1.40 9.26 -16.06
CA LEU A 28 2.20 9.05 -17.27
C LEU A 28 1.33 8.62 -18.46
N ILE A 29 0.31 7.79 -18.20
CA ILE A 29 -0.56 7.20 -19.24
C ILE A 29 -1.76 8.10 -19.54
N PHE A 30 -2.41 8.64 -18.50
CA PHE A 30 -3.66 9.42 -18.62
C PHE A 30 -3.43 10.94 -18.57
N GLY A 31 -2.17 11.38 -18.49
CA GLY A 31 -1.81 12.78 -18.35
C GLY A 31 -1.97 13.34 -16.93
N VAL A 32 -1.44 14.54 -16.73
CA VAL A 32 -1.41 15.24 -15.44
C VAL A 32 -2.77 15.90 -15.17
N ASN A 33 -3.71 15.08 -14.70
CA ASN A 33 -5.01 15.53 -14.19
C ASN A 33 -5.06 15.34 -12.67
N PRO A 34 -5.86 16.12 -11.93
CA PRO A 34 -5.97 16.00 -10.47
C PRO A 34 -6.35 14.58 -10.02
N PHE A 35 -7.16 13.88 -10.83
CA PHE A 35 -7.51 12.48 -10.59
C PHE A 35 -6.31 11.53 -10.76
N SER A 36 -5.53 11.66 -11.84
CA SER A 36 -4.33 10.83 -12.08
C SER A 36 -3.26 11.07 -11.02
N VAL A 37 -3.11 12.31 -10.55
CA VAL A 37 -2.19 12.66 -9.45
C VAL A 37 -2.66 12.02 -8.15
N ALA A 38 -3.95 12.12 -7.81
CA ALA A 38 -4.50 11.46 -6.62
C ALA A 38 -4.31 9.93 -6.66
N GLN A 39 -4.52 9.31 -7.82
CA GLN A 39 -4.24 7.88 -8.03
C GLN A 39 -2.77 7.53 -7.78
N SER A 40 -1.84 8.32 -8.30
CA SER A 40 -0.41 8.10 -8.09
C SER A 40 -0.01 8.22 -6.61
N ILE A 41 -0.59 9.20 -5.88
CA ILE A 41 -0.38 9.36 -4.43
C ILE A 41 -0.89 8.13 -3.67
N VAL A 42 -2.10 7.68 -3.96
CA VAL A 42 -2.68 6.46 -3.35
C VAL A 42 -1.80 5.24 -3.67
N GLY A 43 -1.31 5.13 -4.91
CA GLY A 43 -0.36 4.11 -5.33
C GLY A 43 0.93 4.14 -4.49
N GLY A 44 1.51 5.31 -4.26
CA GLY A 44 2.70 5.47 -3.41
C GLY A 44 2.46 5.05 -1.95
N ILE A 45 1.31 5.40 -1.38
CA ILE A 45 0.92 4.97 -0.02
C ILE A 45 0.78 3.44 0.03
N LEU A 46 0.15 2.83 -0.98
CA LEU A 46 0.00 1.38 -1.07
C LEU A 46 1.35 0.66 -1.22
N LEU A 47 2.27 1.22 -2.01
CA LEU A 47 3.63 0.71 -2.18
C LEU A 47 4.39 0.74 -0.84
N PHE A 48 4.30 1.84 -0.10
CA PHE A 48 4.91 1.96 1.23
C PHE A 48 4.33 0.92 2.21
N ASN A 49 3.01 0.75 2.24
CA ASN A 49 2.36 -0.28 3.06
C ASN A 49 2.82 -1.69 2.65
N ALA A 50 2.95 -1.94 1.35
CA ALA A 50 3.45 -3.21 0.82
C ALA A 50 4.93 -3.43 1.18
N PHE A 51 5.78 -2.41 1.26
CA PHE A 51 7.18 -2.58 1.65
C PHE A 51 7.37 -2.74 3.16
N SER A 52 6.68 -1.90 3.95
CA SER A 52 6.78 -1.89 5.40
C SER A 52 6.20 -3.14 6.06
N GLY A 53 5.27 -3.85 5.39
CA GLY A 53 4.54 -4.98 5.98
C GLY A 53 3.69 -4.59 7.19
N MET A 54 3.48 -3.29 7.40
CA MET A 54 2.72 -2.69 8.48
C MET A 54 1.67 -1.79 7.84
N CYS A 55 0.41 -2.20 7.90
CA CYS A 55 -0.69 -1.29 7.65
C CYS A 55 -0.98 -0.54 8.96
N VAL A 56 -0.77 0.78 8.97
CA VAL A 56 -0.98 1.63 10.16
C VAL A 56 -2.42 1.51 10.66
N ILE A 57 -3.39 1.38 9.74
CA ILE A 57 -4.80 1.16 10.06
C ILE A 57 -4.97 -0.13 10.86
N TYR A 58 -4.43 -1.25 10.39
CA TYR A 58 -4.53 -2.53 11.11
C TYR A 58 -3.88 -2.45 12.49
N ARG A 59 -2.78 -1.69 12.63
CA ARG A 59 -2.14 -1.45 13.92
C ARG A 59 -3.01 -0.61 14.87
N ILE A 60 -3.70 0.41 14.37
CA ILE A 60 -4.63 1.23 15.16
C ILE A 60 -5.84 0.40 15.62
N PHE A 61 -6.34 -0.48 14.75
CA PHE A 61 -7.48 -1.35 15.06
C PHE A 61 -7.09 -2.68 15.75
N GLY A 62 -5.80 -2.93 16.01
CA GLY A 62 -5.31 -4.17 16.62
C GLY A 62 -5.53 -5.44 15.79
N ALA A 63 -5.86 -5.32 14.51
CA ALA A 63 -6.08 -6.45 13.62
C ALA A 63 -4.74 -7.00 13.11
N ASN A 64 -4.54 -8.31 13.13
CA ASN A 64 -3.35 -8.98 12.58
C ASN A 64 -3.78 -10.09 11.64
N THR A 65 -3.37 -10.02 10.39
CA THR A 65 -3.70 -11.04 9.39
C THR A 65 -2.57 -12.05 9.19
N CYS A 66 -1.46 -11.94 9.92
CA CYS A 66 -0.33 -12.87 9.81
C CYS A 66 -0.61 -14.28 10.37
N GLU A 67 -1.63 -14.44 11.23
CA GLU A 67 -1.97 -15.73 11.86
C GLU A 67 -3.10 -16.49 11.15
N THR A 68 -3.67 -15.91 10.09
CA THR A 68 -4.60 -16.54 9.15
C THR A 68 -3.89 -17.03 7.91
#